data_AF-A0A7C2EB77-F1
#
_entry.id   AF-A0A7C2EB77-F1
#
_cell.length_a   1.000
_cell.length_b   1.000
_cell.length_c   1.000
_cell.angle_alpha   90.00
_cell.angle_beta   90.00
_cell.angle_gamma   90.00
#
_symmetry.space_group_name_H-M   'P 1'
#
loop_
_entity.id
_entity.type
_entity.pdbx_description
1 polymer ?
#
loop_
_entity_poly.entity_id
_entity_poly.type
_entity_poly.pdbx_seq_one_letter_code
_entity_poly.pdbx_strand_id
1 'polypeptide(L)' 'MDITRDVMRMLDEGKSLKEIRAYVDRSYSRFGPSTPTPPVP' A
#
# COMPACT_ATOMS: atom_id res chain seq x y z
N MET A 1 -12.95 -5.80 -0.08
CA MET A 1 -11.78 -4.93 0.18
C MET A 1 -10.56 -5.85 0.16
N ASP A 2 -9.69 -5.72 -0.83
CA ASP A 2 -8.60 -6.66 -1.09
C ASP A 2 -7.34 -5.85 -1.41
N ILE A 3 -6.32 -5.97 -0.54
CA ILE A 3 -5.07 -5.20 -0.64
C ILE A 3 -4.35 -5.46 -1.97
N THR A 4 -4.41 -6.69 -2.48
CA THR A 4 -3.73 -7.06 -3.72
C THR A 4 -4.38 -6.37 -4.91
N ARG A 5 -5.72 -6.36 -4.97
CA ARG A 5 -6.46 -5.70 -6.05
C ARG A 5 -6.25 -4.19 -6.04
N ASP A 6 -6.23 -3.58 -4.86
CA ASP A 6 -5.99 -2.14 -4.72
C ASP A 6 -4.59 -1.76 -5.17
N VAL A 7 -3.57 -2.54 -4.82
CA VAL A 7 -2.18 -2.32 -5.26
C VAL A 7 -2.07 -2.44 -6.78
N MET A 8 -2.65 -3.48 -7.39
CA MET A 8 -2.63 -3.66 -8.84
C MET A 8 -3.27 -2.47 -9.58
N ARG A 9 -4.45 -2.03 -9.13
CA ARG A 9 -5.12 -0.83 -9.68
C ARG A 9 -4.23 0.41 -9.59
N MET A 10 -3.59 0.64 -8.44
CA MET A 10 -2.74 1.83 -8.26
C MET A 10 -1.48 1.78 -9.14
N LEU A 11 -0.92 0.59 -9.38
CA LEU A 11 0.18 0.41 -10.33
C LEU A 11 -0.26 0.75 -11.76
N ASP A 12 -1.45 0.31 -12.17
CA ASP A 12 -2.03 0.64 -13.49
C ASP A 12 -2.30 2.15 -13.64
N GLU A 13 -2.61 2.83 -12.54
CA GLU A 13 -2.75 4.30 -12.48
C GLU A 13 -1.40 5.05 -12.51
N GLY A 14 -0.28 4.33 -12.55
CA GLY A 14 1.07 4.92 -12.56
C GLY A 14 1.51 5.48 -11.21
N LYS A 15 0.88 5.06 -10.10
CA LYS A 15 1.26 5.50 -8.76
C LYS A 15 2.62 4.97 -8.36
N SER A 16 3.38 5.81 -7.64
CA SER A 16 4.66 5.39 -7.09
C SER A 16 4.46 4.37 -5.96
N LEU A 17 5.47 3.52 -5.75
CA LEU A 17 5.49 2.56 -4.64
C LEU A 17 5.35 3.25 -3.27
N LYS A 18 5.84 4.49 -3.14
CA LYS A 18 5.70 5.32 -1.93
C LYS A 18 4.24 5.71 -1.67
N GLU A 19 3.51 6.14 -2.70
CA GLU A 19 2.08 6.44 -2.60
C GLU A 19 1.26 5.19 -2.26
N ILE A 20 1.60 4.06 -2.89
CA ILE A 20 0.94 2.78 -2.62
C ILE A 20 1.14 2.36 -1.17
N ARG A 21 2.38 2.45 -0.64
CA ARG A 21 2.66 2.15 0.76
C ARG A 21 1.84 3.04 1.71
N ALA A 22 1.82 4.35 1.46
CA ALA A 22 1.03 5.28 2.27
C ALA A 22 -0.48 4.99 2.23
N TYR A 23 -1.00 4.57 1.06
CA TYR A 23 -2.40 4.14 0.93
C TYR A 23 -2.67 2.88 1.76
N VAL A 24 -1.79 1.88 1.66
CA VAL A 24 -1.93 0.61 2.39
C VAL A 24 -1.90 0.85 3.90
N ASP A 25 -0.89 1.56 4.40
CA ASP A 25 -0.73 1.84 5.83
C ASP A 25 -1.98 2.57 6.38
N ARG A 26 -2.49 3.56 5.64
CA ARG A 26 -3.70 4.29 6.04
C ARG A 26 -4.97 3.44 6.00
N SER A 27 -5.13 2.57 5.00
CA SER A 27 -6.40 1.88 4.73
C SER A 27 -6.54 0.54 5.48
N TYR A 28 -5.40 -0.07 5.85
CA TYR A 28 -5.33 -1.42 6.42
C TYR A 28 -4.73 -1.50 7.84
N SER A 29 -4.21 -0.41 8.41
CA SER A 29 -3.70 -0.39 9.80
C SER A 29 -4.72 -0.82 10.86
N ARG A 30 -6.02 -0.70 10.56
CA ARG A 30 -7.10 -1.23 11.42
C ARG A 30 -7.05 -2.75 11.63
N PHE A 31 -6.38 -3.49 10.75
CA PHE A 31 -6.28 -4.94 10.82
C PHE A 31 -5.01 -5.40 11.56
N GLY A 32 -4.11 -4.48 11.91
CA GLY A 32 -2.87 -4.76 12.61
C GLY A 32 -1.74 -3.81 12.21
N PRO A 33 -0.62 -3.82 12.94
CA PRO A 33 0.55 -3.02 12.60
C PRO A 33 1.15 -3.47 11.26
N SER A 34 1.66 -2.51 10.48
CA SER A 34 2.34 -2.80 9.23
C SER A 34 3.61 -3.63 9.46
N THR A 35 3.91 -4.54 8.53
CA THR A 35 5.18 -5.26 8.53
C THR A 35 6.34 -4.27 8.41
N PRO A 36 7.36 -4.33 9.30
CA PRO A 36 8.49 -3.42 9.29
C PRO A 36 9.42 -3.76 8.11
N THR A 37 9.05 -3.27 6.93
CA THR A 37 9.83 -3.36 5.70
C THR A 37 10.65 -2.09 5.51
N PRO A 38 11.85 -2.16 4.88
CA PRO A 38 12.66 -0.98 4.58
C PRO A 38 11.87 0.11 3.86
N PRO A 39 12.26 1.40 3.99
CA PRO A 39 11.63 2.48 3.26
C PRO A 39 11.65 2.24 1.75
N VAL A 40 10.57 2.60 1.08
CA VAL A 40 10.54 2.60 -0.39
C VAL A 40 11.36 3.82 -0.86
N PRO A 41 12.38 3.62 -1.71
CA PRO A 41 13.21 4.72 -2.23
C PRO A 41 12.42 5.69 -3.12
#